data_AF-A0A7J4SXC0-F1
#
_entry.id   AF-A0A7J4SXC0-F1
#
_cell.length_a   1.000
_cell.length_b   1.000
_cell.length_c   1.000
_cell.angle_alpha   90.00
_cell.angle_beta   90.00
_cell.angle_gamma   90.00
#
_symmetry.space_group_name_H-M   'P 1'
#
loop_
_entity.id
_entity.type
_entity.pdbx_description
1 polymer ?
#
loop_
_entity_poly.entity_id
_entity_poly.type
_entity_poly.pdbx_seq_one_letter_code
_entity_poly.pdbx_strand_id
1 'polypeptide(L)'
;MEERLYEWPRSLSIATSQSSGKRKSKEDKNMKTVRIREKIKKFLGDRPRNTAEILEHINSTMRHGTTSQQLGNVLSKDKDIVKVGYIKRSGILSGGYDICEWATRIWVQDNCPGWKEGTPIIIDQQGNITMGDDMKKN
;
A
#
# COMPACT_ATOMS: atom_id res chain seq x y z
N MET A 1 -4.26 7.20 -73.03
CA MET A 1 -3.10 8.04 -72.69
C MET A 1 -3.56 9.03 -71.64
N GLU A 2 -2.72 9.29 -70.64
CA GLU A 2 -2.87 10.17 -69.47
C GLU A 2 -3.30 9.53 -68.15
N GLU A 3 -2.26 9.18 -67.40
CA GLU A 3 -2.20 9.04 -65.95
C GLU A 3 -2.56 10.36 -65.27
N ARG A 4 -3.53 10.37 -64.36
CA ARG A 4 -3.74 11.48 -63.42
C ARG A 4 -3.41 11.04 -62.00
N LEU A 5 -2.21 11.44 -61.62
CA LEU A 5 -1.60 11.42 -60.31
C LEU A 5 -2.56 11.91 -59.21
N TYR A 6 -2.72 11.11 -58.16
CA TYR A 6 -3.32 11.55 -56.90
C TYR A 6 -2.24 12.24 -56.07
N GLU A 7 -2.11 13.56 -56.21
CA GLU A 7 -1.31 14.37 -55.30
C GLU A 7 -2.00 14.44 -53.93
N TRP A 8 -1.34 13.91 -52.90
CA TRP A 8 -1.73 14.12 -51.51
C TRP A 8 -1.37 15.55 -51.07
N PRO A 9 -2.27 16.30 -50.42
CA PRO A 9 -1.92 17.60 -49.87
C PRO A 9 -0.90 17.45 -48.74
N ARG A 10 0.25 18.12 -48.90
CA ARG A 10 1.25 18.30 -47.85
C ARG A 10 0.66 19.17 -46.72
N SER A 11 0.81 18.66 -45.50
CA SER A 11 0.67 19.35 -44.20
C SER A 11 -0.74 19.62 -43.66
N LEU A 12 -1.33 18.60 -43.05
CA LEU A 12 -2.16 18.77 -41.85
C LEU A 12 -1.28 18.49 -40.64
N SER A 13 -0.78 19.56 -40.03
CA SER A 13 -0.02 19.50 -38.77
C SER A 13 -0.96 19.08 -37.64
N ILE A 14 -0.99 17.79 -37.31
CA ILE A 14 -1.64 17.29 -36.09
C ILE A 14 -0.87 17.90 -34.92
N ALA A 15 -1.48 18.88 -34.26
CA ALA A 15 -0.99 19.42 -33.00
C ALA A 15 -1.11 18.34 -31.93
N THR A 16 -0.09 17.50 -31.82
CA THR A 16 0.07 16.58 -30.70
C THR A 16 0.24 17.43 -29.44
N SER A 17 -0.82 17.57 -28.65
CA SER A 17 -0.74 18.13 -27.30
C SER A 17 0.19 17.26 -26.47
N GLN A 18 1.47 17.61 -26.44
CA GLN A 18 2.42 17.03 -25.52
C GLN A 18 2.05 17.50 -24.12
N SER A 19 1.23 16.70 -23.44
CA SER A 19 1.09 16.73 -21.98
C SER A 19 2.49 16.51 -21.39
N SER A 20 3.19 17.61 -21.11
CA SER A 20 4.49 17.63 -20.47
C SER A 20 4.31 17.26 -19.00
N GLY A 21 4.23 15.95 -18.74
CA GLY A 21 4.18 15.40 -17.40
C GLY A 21 5.48 15.70 -16.65
N LYS A 22 5.49 16.79 -15.87
CA LYS A 22 6.63 17.18 -15.03
C LYS A 22 6.92 16.04 -14.04
N ARG A 23 8.07 15.37 -14.18
CA ARG A 23 8.49 14.28 -13.27
C ARG A 23 8.68 14.87 -11.87
N LYS A 24 7.97 14.34 -10.87
CA LYS A 24 8.10 14.77 -9.46
C LYS A 24 9.53 14.61 -8.94
N SER A 25 10.02 15.61 -8.23
CA SER A 25 11.36 15.60 -7.62
C SER A 25 11.48 14.51 -6.54
N LYS A 26 12.71 14.14 -6.18
CA LYS A 26 12.97 13.17 -5.10
C LYS A 26 12.50 13.70 -3.73
N GLU A 27 12.60 15.01 -3.53
CA GLU A 27 12.18 15.68 -2.31
C GLU A 27 10.65 15.69 -2.13
N ASP A 28 9.91 15.95 -3.21
CA ASP A 28 8.44 15.84 -3.21
C ASP A 28 7.96 14.43 -2.84
N LYS A 29 8.66 13.41 -3.34
CA LYS A 29 8.37 12.01 -3.02
C LYS A 29 8.66 11.69 -1.55
N ASN A 30 9.75 12.23 -1.00
CA ASN A 30 10.11 12.02 0.41
C ASN A 30 9.09 12.68 1.34
N MET A 31 8.72 13.93 1.08
CA MET A 31 7.71 14.66 1.87
C MET A 31 6.34 13.99 1.83
N LYS A 32 5.92 13.47 0.66
CA LYS A 32 4.68 12.68 0.57
C LYS A 32 4.77 11.43 1.45
N THR A 33 5.91 10.74 1.44
CA THR A 33 6.10 9.51 2.21
C THR A 33 6.07 9.78 3.72
N VAL A 34 6.68 10.87 4.19
CA VAL A 34 6.64 11.28 5.60
C VAL A 34 5.20 11.51 6.07
N ARG A 35 4.41 12.29 5.31
CA ARG A 35 3.01 12.56 5.64
C ARG A 35 2.14 11.30 5.66
N ILE A 36 2.38 10.37 4.74
CA ILE A 36 1.68 9.08 4.72
C ILE A 36 2.00 8.29 5.99
N ARG A 37 3.28 8.18 6.38
CA ARG A 37 3.70 7.46 7.58
C ARG A 37 3.06 7.99 8.86
N GLU A 38 3.04 9.32 9.04
CA GLU A 38 2.43 9.94 10.21
C GLU A 38 0.92 9.62 10.30
N LYS A 39 0.20 9.68 9.17
CA LYS A 39 -1.21 9.30 9.12
C LYS A 39 -1.43 7.82 9.44
N ILE A 40 -0.59 6.94 8.90
CA ILE A 40 -0.66 5.50 9.19
C ILE A 40 -0.43 5.24 10.68
N LYS A 41 0.61 5.83 11.29
CA LYS A 41 0.91 5.64 12.72
C LYS A 41 -0.25 6.08 13.60
N LYS A 42 -0.88 7.22 13.29
CA LYS A 42 -2.09 7.68 13.98
C LYS A 42 -3.26 6.70 13.81
N PHE A 43 -3.49 6.20 12.60
CA PHE A 43 -4.58 5.26 12.31
C PHE A 43 -4.37 3.88 12.98
N LEU A 44 -3.11 3.46 13.16
CA LEU A 44 -2.73 2.24 13.84
C LEU A 44 -2.59 2.40 15.37
N GLY A 45 -2.95 3.55 15.93
CA GLY A 45 -2.78 3.83 17.37
C GLY A 45 -3.61 2.93 18.27
N ASP A 46 -4.84 2.59 17.86
CA ASP A 46 -5.80 1.93 18.75
C ASP A 46 -5.78 0.40 18.65
N ARG A 47 -5.64 -0.15 17.43
CA ARG A 47 -5.56 -1.60 17.16
C ARG A 47 -4.90 -1.88 15.81
N PRO A 48 -4.40 -3.11 15.55
CA PRO A 48 -3.87 -3.49 14.25
C PRO A 48 -4.90 -3.32 13.14
N ARG A 49 -4.43 -3.10 11.91
CA ARG A 49 -5.25 -2.98 10.70
C ARG A 49 -4.66 -3.78 9.57
N ASN A 50 -5.52 -4.30 8.71
CA ASN A 50 -5.09 -4.92 7.48
C ASN A 50 -4.75 -3.87 6.40
N THR A 51 -4.03 -4.30 5.38
CA THR A 51 -3.53 -3.42 4.32
C THR A 51 -4.66 -2.71 3.55
N ALA A 52 -5.83 -3.33 3.41
CA ALA A 52 -6.98 -2.74 2.72
C ALA A 52 -7.62 -1.61 3.55
N GLU A 53 -7.82 -1.82 4.86
CA GLU A 53 -8.31 -0.79 5.79
C GLU A 53 -7.39 0.44 5.78
N ILE A 54 -6.06 0.22 5.82
CA ILE A 54 -5.07 1.31 5.79
C ILE A 54 -5.13 2.06 4.45
N LEU A 55 -5.23 1.33 3.34
CA LEU A 55 -5.31 1.93 2.00
C LEU A 55 -6.55 2.82 1.86
N GLU A 56 -7.70 2.33 2.31
CA GLU A 56 -8.95 3.07 2.31
C GLU A 56 -8.86 4.34 3.18
N HIS A 57 -8.30 4.23 4.39
CA HIS A 57 -8.11 5.40 5.27
C HIS A 57 -7.18 6.46 4.65
N ILE A 58 -6.09 6.03 4.01
CA ILE A 58 -5.13 6.94 3.39
C ILE A 58 -5.73 7.61 2.14
N ASN A 59 -6.48 6.86 1.34
CA ASN A 59 -7.06 7.39 0.11
C ASN A 59 -8.29 8.28 0.36
N SER A 60 -9.05 8.03 1.43
CA SER A 60 -10.17 8.90 1.83
C SER A 60 -9.71 10.22 2.47
N THR A 61 -8.53 10.26 3.10
CA THR A 61 -8.05 11.43 3.85
C THR A 61 -6.96 12.25 3.15
N MET A 62 -6.67 11.97 1.87
CA MET A 62 -5.68 12.69 1.07
C MET A 62 -6.21 13.04 -0.32
N ARG A 63 -5.87 14.24 -0.82
CA ARG A 63 -6.22 14.68 -2.19
C ARG A 63 -5.68 13.75 -3.29
N HIS A 64 -4.49 13.20 -3.07
CA HIS A 64 -3.86 12.23 -3.98
C HIS A 64 -3.38 11.04 -3.17
N GLY A 65 -4.17 9.98 -3.19
CA GLY A 65 -3.91 8.72 -2.52
C GLY A 65 -2.62 8.00 -2.92
N THR A 66 -2.57 6.72 -2.60
CA THR A 66 -1.49 5.78 -2.92
C THR A 66 -2.07 4.50 -3.51
N THR A 67 -1.22 3.69 -4.13
CA THR A 67 -1.59 2.33 -4.52
C THR A 67 -1.28 1.34 -3.39
N SER A 68 -1.93 0.17 -3.40
CA SER A 68 -1.64 -0.92 -2.46
C SER A 68 -0.16 -1.31 -2.47
N GLN A 69 0.46 -1.40 -3.67
CA GLN A 69 1.87 -1.73 -3.82
C GLN A 69 2.79 -0.67 -3.19
N GLN A 70 2.50 0.61 -3.44
CA GLN A 70 3.26 1.71 -2.84
C GLN A 70 3.08 1.75 -1.33
N LEU A 71 1.86 1.49 -0.84
CA LEU A 71 1.56 1.42 0.59
C LEU A 71 2.35 0.29 1.26
N GLY A 72 2.35 -0.92 0.68
CA GLY A 72 3.15 -2.04 1.20
C GLY A 72 4.63 -1.69 1.30
N ASN A 73 5.20 -1.02 0.29
CA ASN A 73 6.59 -0.55 0.35
C ASN A 73 6.84 0.50 1.44
N VAL A 74 5.86 1.35 1.75
CA VAL A 74 5.98 2.35 2.83
C VAL A 74 5.95 1.67 4.19
N LEU A 75 5.00 0.73 4.39
CA LEU A 75 4.81 -0.03 5.62
C LEU A 75 6.06 -0.87 5.95
N SER A 76 6.55 -1.68 5.00
CA SER A 76 7.71 -2.56 5.21
C SER A 76 9.03 -1.82 5.45
N LYS A 77 9.11 -0.52 5.13
CA LYS A 77 10.33 0.28 5.30
C LYS A 77 10.33 1.12 6.58
N ASP A 78 9.20 1.25 7.25
CA ASP A 78 9.11 2.04 8.48
C ASP A 78 9.41 1.15 9.69
N LYS A 79 10.44 1.49 10.48
CA LYS A 79 10.89 0.66 11.62
C LYS A 79 9.91 0.64 12.80
N ASP A 80 9.03 1.64 12.84
CA ASP A 80 8.03 1.79 13.90
C ASP A 80 6.72 1.06 13.57
N ILE A 81 6.61 0.50 12.37
CA ILE A 81 5.45 -0.27 11.91
C ILE A 81 5.92 -1.69 11.65
N VAL A 82 5.23 -2.67 12.26
CA VAL A 82 5.57 -4.08 12.14
C VAL A 82 4.43 -4.85 11.51
N LYS A 83 4.77 -5.84 10.67
CA LYS A 83 3.80 -6.81 10.17
C LYS A 83 3.52 -7.79 11.30
N VAL A 84 2.27 -7.83 11.75
CA VAL A 84 1.84 -8.66 12.88
C VAL A 84 1.00 -9.86 12.46
N GLY A 85 0.57 -9.94 11.21
CA GLY A 85 -0.30 -11.03 10.78
C GLY A 85 -0.57 -11.05 9.30
N TYR A 86 -1.39 -12.01 8.89
CA TYR A 86 -1.94 -12.09 7.55
C TYR A 86 -3.29 -12.81 7.56
N ILE A 87 -4.17 -12.38 6.67
CA ILE A 87 -5.47 -13.01 6.42
C ILE A 87 -5.37 -13.75 5.10
N LYS A 88 -5.45 -15.08 5.13
CA LYS A 88 -5.56 -15.92 3.93
C LYS A 88 -6.94 -15.73 3.31
N ARG A 89 -7.00 -15.24 2.08
CA ARG A 89 -8.20 -15.21 1.25
C ARG A 89 -8.03 -16.23 0.14
N SER A 90 -8.97 -17.15 0.02
CA SER A 90 -9.05 -18.08 -1.09
C SER A 90 -10.44 -18.00 -1.71
N GLY A 91 -10.49 -17.96 -3.04
CA GLY A 91 -11.73 -17.97 -3.80
C GLY A 91 -11.56 -18.81 -5.06
N ILE A 92 -12.63 -19.48 -5.47
CA ILE A 92 -12.62 -20.35 -6.66
C ILE A 92 -12.26 -19.59 -7.95
N LEU A 93 -12.60 -18.29 -8.02
CA LEU A 93 -12.33 -17.44 -9.18
C LEU A 93 -11.07 -16.57 -9.01
N SER A 94 -10.81 -16.08 -7.80
CA SER A 94 -9.73 -15.12 -7.54
C SER A 94 -8.39 -15.76 -7.22
N GLY A 95 -8.35 -17.08 -7.01
CA GLY A 95 -7.20 -17.77 -6.44
C GLY A 95 -7.00 -17.43 -4.96
N GLY A 96 -5.86 -17.86 -4.43
CA GLY A 96 -5.41 -17.58 -3.06
C GLY A 96 -4.50 -16.37 -2.97
N TYR A 97 -4.75 -15.46 -2.04
CA TYR A 97 -3.87 -14.34 -1.70
C TYR A 97 -3.90 -14.02 -0.21
N ASP A 98 -2.82 -13.45 0.30
CA ASP A 98 -2.70 -13.02 1.69
C ASP A 98 -2.86 -11.51 1.82
N ILE A 99 -3.68 -11.07 2.79
CA ILE A 99 -3.77 -9.66 3.18
C ILE A 99 -2.94 -9.46 4.44
N CYS A 100 -1.89 -8.64 4.38
CA CYS A 100 -1.03 -8.40 5.54
C CYS A 100 -1.72 -7.50 6.58
N GLU A 101 -1.46 -7.78 7.86
CA GLU A 101 -1.87 -6.98 9.01
C GLU A 101 -0.69 -6.29 9.67
N TRP A 102 -0.93 -5.07 10.14
CA TRP A 102 0.09 -4.13 10.58
C TRP A 102 -0.30 -3.48 11.90
N ALA A 103 0.70 -3.21 12.74
CA ALA A 103 0.56 -2.48 13.99
C ALA A 103 1.75 -1.54 14.20
N THR A 104 1.60 -0.55 15.09
CA THR A 104 2.76 0.20 15.57
C THR A 104 3.54 -0.66 16.56
N ARG A 105 4.87 -0.48 16.60
CA ARG A 105 5.74 -1.18 17.56
C ARG A 105 5.37 -0.84 19.00
N ILE A 106 4.92 0.39 19.26
CA ILE A 106 4.40 0.82 20.56
C ILE A 106 3.16 0.02 20.94
N TRP A 107 2.16 -0.05 20.05
CA TRP A 107 0.95 -0.84 20.31
C TRP A 107 1.28 -2.31 20.63
N VAL A 108 2.21 -2.91 19.89
CA VAL A 108 2.64 -4.31 20.15
C VAL A 108 3.33 -4.44 21.50
N GLN A 109 4.20 -3.50 21.89
CA GLN A 109 4.86 -3.53 23.20
C GLN A 109 3.85 -3.42 24.36
N ASP A 110 2.84 -2.57 24.20
CA ASP A 110 1.84 -2.33 25.24
C ASP A 110 0.85 -3.49 25.39
N ASN A 111 0.50 -4.16 24.29
CA ASN A 111 -0.57 -5.17 24.27
C ASN A 111 -0.06 -6.62 24.19
N CYS A 112 1.19 -6.83 23.79
CA CYS A 112 1.76 -8.14 23.49
C CYS A 112 3.18 -8.25 24.09
N PRO A 113 3.32 -8.22 25.43
CA PRO A 113 4.63 -8.29 26.06
C PRO A 113 5.32 -9.61 25.70
N GLY A 114 6.59 -9.53 25.27
CA GLY A 114 7.37 -10.70 24.85
C GLY A 114 7.16 -11.15 23.40
N TRP A 115 6.33 -10.44 22.61
CA TRP A 115 6.19 -10.70 21.19
C TRP A 115 7.52 -10.57 20.44
N LYS A 116 7.75 -11.49 19.50
CA LYS A 116 8.93 -11.50 18.62
C LYS A 116 8.53 -11.23 17.19
N GLU A 117 9.39 -10.52 16.48
CA GLU A 117 9.13 -10.18 15.08
C GLU A 117 9.04 -11.45 14.23
N GLY A 118 7.93 -11.59 13.51
CA GLY A 118 7.61 -12.79 12.72
C GLY A 118 6.56 -13.70 13.36
N THR A 119 6.30 -13.57 14.67
CA THR A 119 5.22 -14.29 15.35
C THR A 119 3.87 -13.63 14.99
N PRO A 120 2.85 -14.36 14.53
CA PRO A 120 1.56 -13.75 14.21
C PRO A 120 0.79 -13.39 15.50
N ILE A 121 0.15 -12.23 15.51
CA ILE A 121 -0.80 -11.80 16.54
C ILE A 121 -2.20 -12.11 16.02
N ILE A 122 -2.97 -12.87 16.79
CA ILE A 122 -4.35 -13.25 16.48
C ILE A 122 -5.25 -12.54 17.48
N ILE A 123 -6.19 -11.75 16.96
CA ILE A 123 -7.20 -11.05 17.75
C ILE A 123 -8.55 -11.69 17.44
N ASP A 124 -9.22 -12.25 18.45
CA ASP A 124 -10.53 -12.86 18.29
C ASP A 124 -11.67 -11.81 18.23
N GLN A 125 -12.90 -12.27 18.05
CA GLN A 125 -14.08 -11.39 17.98
C GLN A 125 -14.40 -10.71 19.31
N GLN A 126 -13.91 -11.25 20.42
CA GLN A 126 -14.07 -10.73 21.77
C GLN A 126 -12.94 -9.74 22.13
N GLY A 127 -11.95 -9.58 21.26
CA GLY A 127 -10.79 -8.71 21.47
C GLY A 127 -9.67 -9.35 22.28
N ASN A 128 -9.74 -10.66 22.56
CA ASN A 128 -8.64 -11.34 23.22
C ASN A 128 -7.47 -11.48 22.25
N ILE A 129 -6.26 -11.27 22.78
CA ILE A 129 -5.04 -11.28 22.00
C ILE A 129 -4.28 -12.57 22.31
N THR A 130 -3.96 -13.32 21.26
CA THR A 130 -3.10 -14.50 21.33
C THR A 130 -1.96 -14.37 20.34
N MET A 131 -0.82 -14.98 20.65
CA MET A 131 0.29 -15.10 19.71
C MET A 131 0.24 -16.49 19.11
N GLY A 132 0.28 -16.60 17.78
CA GLY A 132 0.40 -17.91 17.14
C GLY A 132 1.79 -18.49 17.40
N ASP A 133 1.91 -19.82 17.33
CA ASP A 133 3.21 -20.47 17.40
C ASP A 133 4.14 -19.92 16.31
N ASP A 134 5.41 -19.74 16.66
CA ASP A 134 6.47 -19.39 15.73
C ASP A 134 6.38 -20.35 14.54
N MET A 135 5.85 -19.87 13.41
CA MET A 135 5.86 -20.61 12.16
C MET A 135 7.33 -20.77 11.77
N LYS A 136 7.96 -21.86 12.25
CA LYS A 136 9.25 -22.30 11.75
C LYS A 136 9.11 -22.40 10.24
N LYS A 137 9.84 -21.52 9.57
CA LYS A 137 10.00 -21.51 8.13
C LYS A 137 10.75 -22.81 7.80
N ASN A 138 10.02 -23.85 7.41
CA ASN A 138 10.60 -25.02 6.75
C ASN A 138 11.28 -24.59 5.46
#